data_AF-A0A8I1TQJ0-F1
#
_entry.id   AF-A0A8I1TQJ0-F1
#
_cell.length_a   1.000
_cell.length_b   1.000
_cell.length_c   1.000
_cell.angle_alpha   90.00
_cell.angle_beta   90.00
_cell.angle_gamma   90.00
#
_symmetry.space_group_name_H-M   'P 1'
#
loop_
_entity.id
_entity.type
_entity.pdbx_description
1 polymer ?
#
loop_
_entity_poly.entity_id
_entity_poly.type
_entity_poly.pdbx_seq_one_letter_code
_entity_poly.pdbx_strand_id
1 'polypeptide(L)'
;MLSNVPARFAETAAGMAIDRENVVQVGKILHAEADRLQDAIDGYITARVGLSGGDPVSEEAAAAFDERATLLWKSFHLYVDDLRELARSVVAAASAYETADADIAGGFRR
;
A
#
# COMPACT_ATOMS: atom_id res chain seq x y z
N MET A 1 -19.63 -12.29 -1.19
CA MET A 1 -18.86 -13.54 -1.07
C MET A 1 -17.39 -13.19 -0.91
N LEU A 2 -16.87 -13.23 0.33
CA LEU A 2 -15.46 -12.96 0.67
C LEU A 2 -14.76 -14.32 0.86
N SER A 3 -14.32 -14.95 -0.24
CA SER A 3 -13.87 -16.35 -0.24
C SER A 3 -12.36 -16.56 -0.01
N ASN A 4 -11.58 -15.51 0.27
CA ASN A 4 -10.11 -15.62 0.32
C ASN A 4 -9.47 -15.14 1.64
N VAL A 5 -10.20 -15.16 2.75
CA VAL A 5 -9.58 -14.95 4.07
C VAL A 5 -9.09 -16.31 4.58
N PRO A 6 -7.77 -16.53 4.76
CA PRO A 6 -7.25 -17.77 5.32
C PRO A 6 -7.87 -18.03 6.70
N ALA A 7 -8.30 -19.27 6.97
CA ALA A 7 -9.08 -19.65 8.16
C ALA A 7 -8.49 -19.16 9.49
N ARG A 8 -7.16 -19.06 9.60
CA ARG A 8 -6.45 -18.51 10.76
C ARG A 8 -6.79 -17.04 11.06
N PHE A 9 -7.12 -16.24 10.06
CA PHE A 9 -7.56 -14.85 10.23
C PHE A 9 -9.07 -14.76 10.50
N ALA A 10 -9.85 -15.76 10.08
CA ALA A 10 -11.28 -15.80 10.36
C ALA A 10 -11.57 -16.06 11.85
N GLU A 11 -10.78 -16.90 12.52
CA GLU A 11 -10.88 -17.11 13.98
C GLU A 11 -10.48 -15.86 14.79
N THR A 12 -9.46 -15.10 14.37
CA THR A 12 -9.11 -13.84 15.03
C THR A 12 -10.12 -12.73 14.72
N ALA A 13 -10.70 -12.72 13.52
CA ALA A 13 -11.70 -11.74 13.09
C ALA A 13 -13.07 -11.96 13.76
N ALA A 14 -13.39 -13.19 14.20
CA ALA A 14 -14.66 -13.51 14.86
C ALA A 14 -14.89 -12.75 16.19
N GLY A 15 -13.84 -12.14 16.76
CA GLY A 15 -13.93 -11.23 17.91
C GLY A 15 -13.49 -9.79 17.63
N MET A 16 -13.05 -9.47 16.40
CA MET A 16 -12.74 -8.10 16.02
C MET A 16 -14.04 -7.37 15.71
N ALA A 17 -14.46 -6.51 16.64
CA ALA A 17 -15.40 -5.45 16.29
C ALA A 17 -14.73 -4.58 15.22
N ILE A 18 -15.20 -4.68 13.97
CA ILE A 18 -14.85 -3.74 12.92
C ILE A 18 -15.61 -2.46 13.24
N ASP A 19 -15.02 -1.64 14.11
CA ASP A 19 -15.49 -0.30 14.38
C ASP A 19 -14.78 0.72 13.49
N ARG A 20 -15.44 1.85 13.28
CA ARG A 20 -14.94 2.95 12.44
C ARG A 20 -13.56 3.42 12.87
N GLU A 21 -13.32 3.49 14.17
CA GLU A 21 -12.07 4.00 14.72
C GLU A 21 -10.90 3.08 14.34
N ASN A 22 -11.09 1.77 14.47
CA ASN A 22 -10.15 0.75 14.04
C ASN A 22 -9.89 0.82 12.54
N VAL A 23 -10.94 0.99 11.71
CA VAL A 23 -10.78 1.09 10.24
C VAL A 23 -10.02 2.35 9.85
N VAL A 24 -10.31 3.49 10.47
CA VAL A 24 -9.57 4.75 10.25
C VAL A 24 -8.12 4.61 10.72
N GLN A 25 -7.88 3.96 11.86
CA GLN A 25 -6.55 3.71 12.37
C GLN A 25 -5.73 2.81 11.43
N VAL A 26 -6.34 1.76 10.88
CA VAL A 26 -5.72 0.91 9.85
C VAL A 26 -5.39 1.73 8.60
N GLY A 27 -6.31 2.58 8.13
CA GLY A 27 -6.07 3.47 6.99
C GLY A 27 -4.86 4.40 7.22
N LYS A 28 -4.73 4.98 8.42
CA LYS A 28 -3.58 5.81 8.81
C LYS A 28 -2.27 5.03 8.82
N ILE A 29 -2.28 3.80 9.35
CA ILE A 29 -1.09 2.93 9.38
C ILE A 29 -0.64 2.58 7.96
N LEU A 30 -1.58 2.22 7.08
CA LEU A 30 -1.28 1.92 5.67
C LEU A 30 -0.71 3.13 4.93
N HIS A 31 -1.24 4.33 5.21
CA HIS A 31 -0.73 5.57 4.63
C HIS A 31 0.70 5.87 5.09
N ALA A 32 0.95 5.78 6.41
CA ALA A 32 2.28 5.98 6.98
C ALA A 32 3.30 4.95 6.48
N GLU A 33 2.86 3.70 6.21
CA GLU A 33 3.72 2.69 5.60
C GLU A 33 4.05 3.03 4.15
N ALA A 34 3.07 3.49 3.38
CA ALA A 34 3.31 3.91 2.00
C ALA A 34 4.32 5.07 1.93
N ASP A 35 4.25 6.03 2.86
CA ASP A 35 5.22 7.12 2.94
C ASP A 35 6.62 6.62 3.31
N ARG A 36 6.74 5.72 4.30
CA ARG A 36 8.04 5.10 4.64
C ARG A 36 8.64 4.33 3.47
N LEU A 37 7.82 3.63 2.70
CA LEU A 37 8.28 2.91 1.51
C LEU A 37 8.71 3.87 0.40
N GLN A 38 7.98 4.97 0.19
CA GLN A 38 8.38 6.02 -0.75
C GLN A 38 9.76 6.57 -0.39
N ASP A 39 9.96 6.97 0.87
CA ASP A 39 11.23 7.51 1.35
C ASP A 39 12.38 6.52 1.15
N ALA A 40 12.12 5.23 1.42
CA ALA A 40 13.09 4.17 1.20
C ALA A 40 13.47 4.06 -0.28
N ILE A 41 12.49 4.05 -1.19
CA ILE A 41 12.74 3.93 -2.63
C ILE A 41 13.48 5.14 -3.18
N ASP A 42 13.10 6.36 -2.76
CA ASP A 42 13.74 7.61 -3.19
C ASP A 42 15.22 7.67 -2.77
N GLY A 43 15.56 7.07 -1.63
CA GLY A 43 16.95 6.91 -1.19
C GLY A 43 17.83 6.07 -2.12
N TYR A 44 17.26 5.10 -2.85
CA TYR A 44 18.03 4.18 -3.72
C TYR A 44 18.21 4.68 -5.17
N ILE A 45 17.54 5.76 -5.59
CA ILE A 45 17.60 6.30 -6.96
C ILE A 45 19.03 6.69 -7.40
N THR A 46 19.92 6.99 -6.45
CA THR A 46 21.26 7.52 -6.76
C THR A 46 22.30 6.45 -7.04
N ALA A 47 22.00 5.17 -6.77
CA ALA A 47 22.94 4.07 -6.97
C ALA A 47 22.87 3.54 -8.42
N ARG A 48 23.52 4.23 -9.36
CA ARG A 48 23.75 3.67 -10.71
C ARG A 48 24.73 2.52 -10.62
N VAL A 49 24.47 1.44 -11.37
CA VAL A 49 25.37 0.30 -11.43
C VAL A 49 26.56 0.71 -12.30
N GLY A 50 27.70 1.03 -11.66
CA GLY A 50 28.93 1.31 -12.38
C GLY A 50 29.43 0.08 -13.16
N LEU A 51 30.50 0.26 -13.93
CA LEU A 51 31.15 -0.85 -14.64
C LEU A 51 31.49 -1.98 -13.66
N SER A 52 30.92 -3.16 -13.89
CA SER A 52 31.15 -4.36 -13.10
C SER A 52 32.50 -4.97 -13.47
N GLY A 53 33.60 -4.35 -13.02
CA GLY A 53 34.95 -4.83 -13.28
C GLY A 53 35.42 -4.68 -14.74
N GLY A 54 36.68 -5.04 -15.02
CA GLY A 54 37.34 -4.90 -16.33
C GLY A 54 36.91 -5.90 -17.41
N ASP A 55 35.64 -6.29 -17.42
CA ASP A 55 35.08 -7.22 -18.41
C ASP A 55 34.72 -6.47 -19.72
N PRO A 56 35.18 -6.90 -20.90
CA PRO A 56 34.85 -6.28 -22.18
C PRO A 56 33.35 -6.39 -22.59
N VAL A 57 32.52 -7.17 -21.89
CA VAL A 57 31.05 -7.19 -22.05
C VAL A 57 30.34 -6.11 -21.19
N SER A 58 31.11 -5.27 -20.49
CA SER A 58 30.66 -4.40 -19.40
C SER A 58 29.68 -3.27 -19.79
N GLU A 59 29.67 -2.78 -21.03
CA GLU A 59 28.78 -1.66 -21.41
C GLU A 59 27.34 -2.12 -21.65
N GLU A 60 27.13 -3.17 -22.45
CA GLU A 60 25.80 -3.74 -22.66
C GLU A 60 25.24 -4.36 -21.38
N ALA A 61 26.10 -5.01 -20.59
CA ALA A 61 25.71 -5.54 -19.29
C ALA A 61 25.31 -4.41 -18.32
N ALA A 62 26.08 -3.33 -18.23
CA ALA A 62 25.73 -2.18 -17.39
C ALA A 62 24.41 -1.54 -17.83
N ALA A 63 24.19 -1.37 -19.14
CA ALA A 63 22.93 -0.85 -19.67
C ALA A 63 21.74 -1.75 -19.30
N ALA A 64 21.88 -3.08 -19.39
CA ALA A 64 20.84 -4.02 -19.01
C ALA A 64 20.57 -4.03 -17.49
N PHE A 65 21.60 -3.83 -16.65
CA PHE A 65 21.43 -3.68 -15.20
C PHE A 65 20.71 -2.38 -14.84
N ASP A 66 21.08 -1.26 -15.47
CA ASP A 66 20.43 0.03 -15.27
C ASP A 66 18.96 0.00 -15.73
N GLU A 67 18.67 -0.66 -16.86
CA GLU A 67 17.29 -0.87 -17.33
C GLU A 67 16.49 -1.70 -16.33
N ARG A 68 17.03 -2.83 -15.86
CA ARG A 68 16.38 -3.67 -14.85
C ARG A 68 16.18 -2.94 -13.52
N ALA A 69 17.16 -2.17 -13.07
CA ALA A 69 17.05 -1.35 -11.87
C ALA A 69 15.94 -0.29 -12.02
N THR A 70 15.84 0.34 -13.20
CA THR A 70 14.78 1.30 -13.52
C THR A 70 13.40 0.64 -13.53
N LEU A 71 13.26 -0.54 -14.12
CA LEU A 71 12.00 -1.29 -14.14
C LEU A 71 11.57 -1.72 -12.74
N LEU A 72 12.52 -2.19 -11.93
CA LEU A 72 12.28 -2.55 -10.54
C LEU A 72 11.83 -1.34 -9.72
N TRP A 73 12.52 -0.21 -9.88
CA TRP A 73 12.15 1.06 -9.24
C TRP A 73 10.74 1.52 -9.61
N LYS A 74 10.37 1.45 -10.89
CA LYS A 74 9.00 1.76 -11.36
C LYS A 74 7.97 0.81 -10.74
N SER A 75 8.28 -0.47 -10.62
CA SER A 75 7.36 -1.45 -10.03
C SER A 75 7.08 -1.18 -8.56
N PHE A 76 8.09 -0.73 -7.80
CA PHE A 76 7.92 -0.36 -6.40
C PHE A 76 7.12 0.93 -6.24
N HIS A 77 7.31 1.91 -7.13
CA HIS A 77 6.50 3.13 -7.14
C HIS A 77 5.02 2.83 -7.35
N LEU A 78 4.69 2.00 -8.35
CA LEU A 78 3.31 1.57 -8.60
C LEU A 78 2.70 0.88 -7.38
N TYR A 79 3.46 0.01 -6.72
CA TYR A 79 3.00 -0.66 -5.50
C TYR A 79 2.74 0.33 -4.34
N VAL A 80 3.59 1.33 -4.16
CA VAL A 80 3.37 2.38 -3.15
C VAL A 80 2.13 3.22 -3.47
N ASP A 81 1.91 3.57 -4.73
CA ASP A 81 0.72 4.30 -5.16
C ASP A 81 -0.56 3.48 -4.92
N ASP A 82 -0.55 2.19 -5.25
CA ASP A 82 -1.66 1.27 -4.98
C ASP A 82 -1.96 1.18 -3.47
N LEU A 83 -0.91 1.14 -2.63
CA LEU A 83 -1.05 1.12 -1.17
C LEU A 83 -1.66 2.42 -0.64
N ARG A 84 -1.25 3.58 -1.18
CA ARG A 84 -1.86 4.87 -0.86
C ARG A 84 -3.33 4.91 -1.25
N GLU A 85 -3.67 4.40 -2.42
CA GLU A 85 -5.06 4.37 -2.89
C GLU A 85 -5.94 3.47 -2.04
N LEU A 86 -5.41 2.31 -1.66
CA LEU A 86 -6.09 1.42 -0.72
C LEU A 86 -6.34 2.10 0.63
N ALA A 87 -5.32 2.78 1.18
CA ALA A 87 -5.46 3.52 2.43
C ALA A 87 -6.55 4.60 2.34
N ARG A 88 -6.59 5.37 1.25
CA ARG A 88 -7.65 6.36 0.99
C ARG A 88 -9.02 5.71 0.92
N SER A 89 -9.15 4.61 0.20
CA SER A 89 -10.40 3.88 0.03
C SER A 89 -10.94 3.33 1.37
N VAL A 90 -10.05 2.83 2.23
CA VAL A 90 -10.40 2.36 3.58
C VAL A 90 -10.95 3.49 4.44
N VAL A 91 -10.30 4.66 4.43
CA VAL A 91 -10.78 5.84 5.18
C VAL A 91 -12.13 6.34 4.62
N ALA A 92 -12.27 6.42 3.30
CA ALA A 92 -13.52 6.83 2.66
C ALA A 92 -14.68 5.89 3.00
N ALA A 93 -14.45 4.57 3.02
CA ALA A 93 -15.45 3.60 3.43
C ALA A 93 -15.89 3.79 4.89
N ALA A 94 -14.95 4.05 5.81
CA ALA A 94 -15.26 4.34 7.21
C ALA A 94 -16.13 5.60 7.39
N SER A 95 -15.88 6.65 6.60
CA SER A 95 -16.70 7.87 6.61
C SER A 95 -18.11 7.66 6.05
N ALA A 96 -18.27 6.79 5.04
CA ALA A 96 -19.58 6.48 4.48
C ALA A 96 -20.50 5.77 5.48
N TYR A 97 -19.95 4.87 6.31
CA TYR A 97 -20.71 4.21 7.38
C TYR A 97 -21.28 5.20 8.41
N GLU A 98 -20.51 6.23 8.79
CA GLU A 98 -20.97 7.25 9.74
C GLU A 98 -22.18 8.04 9.22
N THR A 99 -22.17 8.35 7.93
CA THR A 99 -23.30 9.05 7.30
C THR A 99 -24.53 8.15 7.27
N ALA A 100 -24.37 6.87 6.91
CA ALA A 100 -25.46 5.91 6.89
C ALA A 100 -26.08 5.68 8.28
N ASP A 101 -25.27 5.52 9.32
CA ASP A 101 -25.76 5.32 10.69
C ASP A 101 -26.47 6.57 11.24
N ALA A 102 -25.94 7.77 10.95
CA ALA A 102 -26.57 9.02 11.33
C ALA A 102 -27.92 9.24 10.64
N ASP A 103 -28.02 8.88 9.35
CA ASP A 103 -29.27 8.97 8.56
C ASP A 103 -30.33 7.99 9.07
N ILE A 104 -29.94 6.76 9.42
CA ILE A 104 -30.83 5.76 10.02
C ILE A 104 -31.35 6.27 11.38
N ALA A 105 -30.47 6.78 12.25
CA ALA A 105 -30.85 7.33 13.55
C ALA A 105 -31.70 8.61 13.45
N GLY A 106 -31.57 9.36 12.36
CA GLY A 106 -32.45 10.50 12.03
C GLY A 106 -33.84 10.06 11.57
N GLY A 107 -33.93 8.95 10.83
CA GLY A 107 -35.19 8.36 10.36
C GLY A 107 -36.09 7.84 11.47
N PHE A 108 -35.52 7.33 12.57
CA PHE A 108 -36.27 6.85 13.74
C PHE A 108 -36.72 7.95 14.72
N ARG A 109 -36.32 9.21 14.50
CA ARG A 109 -36.70 10.37 15.34
C ARG A 109 -37.85 11.21 14.76
N ARG A 110 -38.56 10.69 13.75
CA ARG A 110 -39.78 11.29 13.20
C ARG A 110 -41.02 10.50 13.58
#